data_AF-A0A960M2H3-F1
#
_entry.id   AF-A0A960M2H3-F1
#
_cell.length_a   1.000
_cell.length_b   1.000
_cell.length_c   1.000
_cell.angle_alpha   90.00
_cell.angle_beta   90.00
_cell.angle_gamma   90.00
#
_symmetry.space_group_name_H-M   'P 1'
#
loop_
_entity.id
_entity.type
_entity.pdbx_description
1 polymer ?
#
loop_
_entity_poly.entity_id
_entity_poly.type
_entity_poly.pdbx_seq_one_letter_code
_entity_poly.pdbx_strand_id
1 'polypeptide(L)'
;MIAYRIHAKVVLVLIRDKVMSVVLRRERAVVRNRKDLQEMNIEVVEIYPDPAFHVSGKIKEQGTCHVRVKIGNLIQEIKNIRYQIKKNGSVWVVPPGHNYRNPKDKNKKLFVPTVTFENVEIWKEIRERIVKGILKTQ
;
A
#
# COMPACT_ATOMS: atom_id res chain seq x y z
N MET A 1 -20.21 -13.54 -14.64
CA MET A 1 -18.91 -14.22 -14.40
C MET A 1 -17.87 -13.13 -14.23
N ILE A 2 -17.34 -12.90 -13.02
CA ILE A 2 -16.39 -11.81 -12.76
C ILE A 2 -15.05 -12.46 -12.40
N ALA A 3 -14.04 -12.25 -13.24
CA ALA A 3 -12.66 -12.62 -12.98
C ALA A 3 -11.93 -11.43 -12.37
N TYR A 4 -11.03 -11.68 -11.42
CA TYR A 4 -10.36 -10.64 -10.63
C TYR A 4 -8.86 -10.64 -10.92
N ARG A 5 -8.27 -9.47 -11.14
CA ARG A 5 -6.88 -9.35 -11.61
C ARG A 5 -6.10 -8.49 -10.63
N ILE A 6 -5.27 -9.08 -9.79
CA ILE A 6 -4.34 -8.29 -8.97
C ILE A 6 -3.21 -7.80 -9.89
N HIS A 7 -3.35 -6.58 -10.43
CA HIS A 7 -2.32 -5.95 -11.24
C HIS A 7 -1.27 -5.25 -10.36
N ALA A 8 -0.18 -5.95 -10.04
CA ALA A 8 1.08 -5.29 -9.72
C ALA A 8 1.71 -4.79 -11.04
N LYS A 9 1.47 -3.53 -11.40
CA LYS A 9 2.21 -2.85 -12.48
C LYS A 9 3.53 -2.35 -11.90
N VAL A 10 4.63 -3.03 -12.25
CA VAL A 10 5.97 -2.46 -12.12
C VAL A 10 6.06 -1.30 -13.12
N VAL A 11 6.20 -0.09 -12.62
CA VAL A 11 6.52 1.08 -13.46
C VAL A 11 8.04 1.07 -13.66
N LEU A 12 8.49 0.67 -14.85
CA LEU A 12 9.87 0.85 -15.27
C LEU A 12 10.16 2.34 -15.41
N VAL A 13 11.08 2.87 -14.60
CA VAL A 13 11.65 4.20 -14.81
C VAL A 13 12.94 3.99 -15.61
N LEU A 14 12.93 4.42 -16.87
CA LEU A 14 14.12 4.48 -17.72
C LEU A 14 15.01 5.63 -17.22
N ILE A 15 16.16 5.30 -16.64
CA ILE A 15 17.29 6.22 -16.50
C ILE A 15 18.34 5.72 -17.49
N ARG A 16 18.82 6.65 -18.33
CA ARG A 16 19.80 6.48 -19.41
C ARG A 16 20.73 5.25 -19.23
N ASP A 17 20.61 4.34 -20.19
CA ASP A 17 21.62 3.38 -20.68
C ASP A 17 22.11 2.21 -19.80
N LYS A 18 21.44 1.82 -18.71
CA LYS A 18 21.65 0.49 -18.10
C LYS A 18 20.35 -0.17 -17.65
N VAL A 19 19.88 -1.13 -18.45
CA VAL A 19 18.76 -2.02 -18.10
C VAL A 19 19.27 -3.10 -17.14
N MET A 20 19.01 -2.94 -15.84
CA MET A 20 19.00 -4.08 -14.91
C MET A 20 17.56 -4.59 -14.78
N SER A 21 17.24 -5.66 -15.49
CA SER A 21 15.96 -6.35 -15.40
C SER A 21 15.89 -7.13 -14.07
N VAL A 22 15.19 -6.59 -13.08
CA VAL A 22 14.73 -7.39 -11.92
C VAL A 22 13.46 -8.12 -12.33
N VAL A 23 13.62 -9.36 -12.80
CA VAL A 23 12.50 -10.26 -13.10
C VAL A 23 11.96 -10.83 -11.78
N LEU A 24 10.99 -10.14 -11.18
CA LEU A 24 10.17 -10.74 -10.12
C LEU A 24 9.03 -11.52 -10.80
N ARG A 25 9.14 -12.86 -10.75
CA ARG A 25 8.14 -13.81 -11.26
C ARG A 25 6.76 -13.44 -10.73
N ARG A 26 5.83 -13.12 -11.64
CA ARG A 26 4.41 -12.85 -11.35
C ARG A 26 3.69 -14.17 -11.12
N GLU A 27 3.48 -14.56 -9.87
CA GLU A 27 2.41 -15.50 -9.55
C GLU A 27 1.07 -14.75 -9.50
N ARG A 28 0.07 -15.27 -10.23
CA ARG A 28 -1.24 -14.65 -10.39
C ARG A 28 -2.21 -15.28 -9.40
N ALA A 29 -2.67 -14.57 -8.38
CA ALA A 29 -3.89 -14.94 -7.67
C ALA A 29 -5.10 -14.25 -8.30
N VAL A 30 -6.09 -15.07 -8.64
CA VAL A 30 -7.44 -14.62 -9.01
C VAL A 30 -8.31 -14.95 -7.80
N VAL A 31 -8.67 -13.94 -7.02
CA VAL A 31 -9.67 -14.06 -5.93
C VAL A 31 -11.02 -14.17 -6.61
N ARG A 32 -11.66 -15.33 -6.72
CA ARG A 32 -12.87 -15.54 -7.55
C ARG A 32 -14.17 -15.39 -6.77
N ASN A 33 -14.17 -15.54 -5.44
CA ASN A 33 -15.39 -15.58 -4.63
C ASN A 33 -15.26 -14.90 -3.25
N ARG A 34 -16.41 -14.63 -2.59
CA ARG A 34 -16.48 -14.15 -1.18
C ARG A 34 -15.79 -15.09 -0.18
N LYS A 35 -15.74 -16.40 -0.48
CA LYS A 35 -15.01 -17.40 0.33
C LYS A 35 -13.49 -17.14 0.32
N ASP A 36 -12.94 -16.69 -0.80
CA ASP A 36 -11.50 -16.41 -0.94
C ASP A 36 -11.09 -15.18 -0.10
N LEU A 37 -12.03 -14.28 0.19
CA LEU A 37 -11.83 -13.18 1.16
C LEU A 37 -11.85 -13.68 2.61
N GLN A 38 -12.56 -14.77 2.92
CA GLN A 38 -12.55 -15.38 4.26
C GLN A 38 -11.23 -16.10 4.57
N GLU A 39 -10.52 -16.57 3.54
CA GLU A 39 -9.19 -17.17 3.67
C GLU A 39 -8.04 -16.15 3.58
N MET A 40 -8.36 -14.86 3.46
CA MET A 40 -7.36 -13.81 3.41
C MET A 40 -6.78 -13.56 4.81
N ASN A 41 -5.48 -13.82 4.97
CA ASN A 41 -4.74 -13.48 6.18
C ASN A 41 -3.87 -12.25 5.90
N ILE A 42 -4.04 -11.20 6.71
CA ILE A 42 -3.25 -9.97 6.64
C ILE A 42 -2.50 -9.82 7.95
N GLU A 43 -1.18 -9.81 7.82
CA GLU A 43 -0.25 -9.63 8.92
C GLU A 43 0.46 -8.28 8.75
N VAL A 44 0.43 -7.44 9.80
CA VAL A 44 1.29 -6.26 9.87
C VAL A 44 2.64 -6.74 10.35
N VAL A 45 3.60 -6.81 9.43
CA VAL A 45 4.93 -7.36 9.70
C VAL A 45 5.75 -6.37 10.51
N GLU A 46 5.74 -5.10 10.10
CA GLU A 46 6.55 -4.07 10.74
C GLU A 46 5.97 -2.67 10.51
N ILE A 47 6.19 -1.80 11.49
CA ILE A 47 5.79 -0.38 11.47
C ILE A 47 7.05 0.44 11.70
N TYR A 48 7.31 1.38 10.80
CA TYR A 48 8.46 2.27 10.82
C TYR A 48 7.98 3.72 10.94
N PRO A 49 7.95 4.28 12.16
CA PRO A 49 7.77 5.72 12.37
C PRO A 49 8.88 6.50 11.67
N ASP A 50 8.55 7.69 11.16
CA ASP A 50 9.52 8.63 10.60
C ASP A 50 10.01 9.58 11.71
N PRO A 51 11.19 9.35 12.31
CA PRO A 51 11.69 10.17 13.40
C PRO A 51 12.09 11.58 12.93
N ALA A 52 12.35 11.75 11.63
CA ALA A 52 12.71 13.04 11.04
C ALA A 52 11.47 13.86 10.65
N PHE A 53 10.27 13.32 10.84
CA PHE A 53 9.05 14.05 10.51
C PHE A 53 8.85 15.25 11.43
N HIS A 54 8.83 16.44 10.82
CA HIS A 54 8.46 17.65 11.54
C HIS A 54 6.94 17.66 11.80
N VAL A 55 6.58 17.47 13.07
CA VAL A 55 5.20 17.45 13.56
C VAL A 55 4.52 18.78 13.23
N SER A 56 3.63 18.76 12.22
CA SER A 56 2.80 19.92 11.90
C SER A 56 1.68 20.12 12.93
N GLY A 57 1.00 21.28 12.89
CA GLY A 57 -0.11 21.57 13.81
C GLY A 57 -1.20 20.50 13.89
N LYS A 58 -1.42 19.71 12.82
CA LYS A 58 -2.52 18.73 12.71
C LYS A 58 -2.10 17.26 12.76
N ILE A 59 -0.82 16.95 12.55
CA ILE A 59 -0.31 15.57 12.46
C ILE A 59 0.53 15.30 13.71
N LYS A 60 0.27 14.18 14.40
CA LYS A 60 1.02 13.69 15.56
C LYS A 60 2.26 12.91 15.11
N GLU A 61 2.08 12.01 14.15
CA GLU A 61 3.11 11.10 13.69
C GLU A 61 2.85 10.72 12.23
N GLN A 62 3.91 10.36 11.50
CA GLN A 62 3.78 9.63 10.24
C GLN A 62 4.85 8.56 10.14
N GLY A 63 4.68 7.66 9.18
CA GLY A 63 5.68 6.65 8.89
C GLY A 63 5.28 5.77 7.73
N THR A 64 5.94 4.62 7.66
CA THR A 64 5.59 3.55 6.73
C THR A 64 5.37 2.24 7.44
N CYS A 65 4.67 1.31 6.81
CA CYS A 65 4.56 -0.05 7.30
C CYS A 65 4.73 -1.07 6.18
N HIS A 66 5.03 -2.29 6.61
CA HIS A 66 5.12 -3.48 5.80
C HIS A 66 3.99 -4.43 6.22
N VAL A 67 3.20 -4.86 5.23
CA VAL A 67 2.19 -5.90 5.44
C VAL A 67 2.43 -7.10 4.55
N ARG A 68 2.13 -8.27 5.08
CA ARG A 68 2.06 -9.52 4.33
C ARG A 68 0.60 -9.87 4.15
N VAL A 69 0.20 -10.10 2.90
CA VAL A 69 -1.14 -10.50 2.51
C VAL A 69 -1.05 -11.91 1.95
N LYS A 70 -1.72 -12.86 2.61
CA LYS A 70 -1.84 -14.24 2.16
C LYS A 70 -3.28 -14.49 1.71
N ILE A 71 -3.44 -15.02 0.50
CA ILE A 71 -4.73 -15.38 -0.10
C ILE A 71 -4.57 -16.78 -0.68
N GLY A 72 -5.15 -17.79 0.00
CA GLY A 72 -4.87 -19.20 -0.32
C GLY A 72 -3.37 -19.49 -0.25
N ASN A 73 -2.79 -19.92 -1.38
CA ASN A 73 -1.35 -20.20 -1.51
C ASN A 73 -0.52 -18.98 -1.96
N LEU A 74 -1.15 -17.88 -2.38
CA LEU A 74 -0.41 -16.68 -2.76
C LEU A 74 0.00 -15.90 -1.51
N ILE A 75 1.28 -15.54 -1.44
CA ILE A 75 1.81 -14.62 -0.45
C ILE A 75 2.34 -13.39 -1.18
N GLN A 76 1.86 -12.21 -0.79
CA GLN A 76 2.32 -10.93 -1.31
C GLN A 76 2.76 -10.04 -0.15
N GLU A 77 4.01 -9.60 -0.20
CA GLU A 77 4.53 -8.56 0.69
C GLU A 77 4.34 -7.17 0.05
N ILE A 78 3.81 -6.24 0.83
CA ILE A 78 3.56 -4.86 0.41
C ILE A 78 4.30 -3.93 1.38
N LYS A 79 5.38 -3.36 0.89
CA LYS A 79 6.25 -2.45 1.64
C LYS A 79 5.94 -1.00 1.30
N ASN A 80 6.37 -0.07 2.14
CA ASN A 80 6.22 1.38 1.95
C ASN A 80 4.74 1.85 1.91
N ILE A 81 3.84 1.15 2.60
CA ILE A 81 2.49 1.69 2.85
C ILE A 81 2.66 2.86 3.80
N ARG A 82 2.14 4.04 3.46
CA ARG A 82 2.31 5.23 4.29
C ARG A 82 1.16 5.38 5.26
N TYR A 83 1.47 5.76 6.49
CA TYR A 83 0.46 6.13 7.47
C TYR A 83 0.72 7.52 8.05
N GLN A 84 -0.33 8.17 8.51
CA GLN A 84 -0.30 9.42 9.27
C GLN A 84 -1.31 9.34 10.40
N ILE A 85 -0.88 9.70 11.60
CA ILE A 85 -1.70 9.79 12.80
C ILE A 85 -1.95 11.25 13.05
N LYS A 86 -3.21 11.67 13.04
CA LYS A 86 -3.59 13.05 13.38
C LYS A 86 -3.67 13.20 14.90
N LYS A 87 -3.54 14.45 15.37
CA LYS A 87 -3.65 14.75 16.82
C LYS A 87 -5.01 14.41 17.42
N ASN A 88 -6.07 14.34 16.59
CA ASN A 88 -7.40 13.89 17.01
C ASN A 88 -7.56 12.35 17.06
N GLY A 89 -6.47 11.59 16.92
CA GLY A 89 -6.48 10.13 16.95
C GLY A 89 -6.87 9.45 15.63
N SER A 90 -7.29 10.20 14.60
CA SER A 90 -7.61 9.59 13.30
C SER A 90 -6.35 9.14 12.57
N VAL A 91 -6.40 7.93 11.99
CA VAL A 91 -5.31 7.33 11.24
C VAL A 91 -5.64 7.32 9.75
N TRP A 92 -4.76 7.93 8.97
CA TRP A 92 -4.81 7.91 7.52
C TRP A 92 -3.78 6.93 7.00
N VAL A 93 -4.16 6.08 6.04
CA VAL A 93 -3.31 5.06 5.45
C VAL A 93 -3.51 5.08 3.94
N VAL A 94 -2.42 5.06 3.19
CA VAL A 94 -2.44 5.04 1.72
C VAL A 94 -1.47 4.02 1.16
N PRO A 95 -1.81 3.43 0.00
CA PRO A 95 -0.93 2.46 -0.63
C PRO A 95 0.42 3.11 -1.01
N PRO A 96 1.44 2.29 -1.27
CA PRO A 96 2.72 2.78 -1.76
C PRO A 96 2.50 3.51 -3.09
N GLY A 97 3.20 4.63 -3.28
CA GLY A 97 3.00 5.43 -4.48
C GLY A 97 3.86 6.69 -4.51
N HIS A 98 3.81 7.36 -5.65
CA HIS A 98 4.61 8.54 -5.94
C HIS A 98 3.71 9.74 -6.24
N ASN A 99 4.17 10.92 -5.85
CA ASN A 99 3.51 12.17 -6.20
C ASN A 99 4.23 12.77 -7.40
N TYR A 100 3.55 12.84 -8.54
CA TYR A 100 4.06 13.47 -9.75
C TYR A 100 3.49 14.89 -9.88
N ARG A 101 4.20 15.76 -10.60
CA ARG A 101 3.63 17.06 -10.98
C ARG A 101 2.48 16.82 -11.95
N ASN A 102 1.33 17.43 -11.70
CA ASN A 102 0.20 17.29 -12.62
C ASN A 102 0.46 18.14 -13.89
N PRO A 103 0.47 17.55 -15.09
CA PRO A 103 0.70 18.29 -16.33
C PRO A 103 -0.43 19.26 -16.67
N LYS A 104 -1.65 19.01 -16.17
CA LYS A 104 -2.84 19.85 -16.41
C LYS A 104 -3.01 20.97 -15.38
N ASP A 105 -2.39 20.84 -14.20
CA ASP A 105 -2.47 21.83 -13.12
C ASP A 105 -1.14 21.85 -12.36
N LYS A 106 -0.29 22.82 -12.69
CA LYS A 106 1.06 22.93 -12.13
C LYS A 106 1.09 23.13 -10.61
N ASN A 107 -0.03 23.52 -10.00
CA ASN A 107 -0.15 23.75 -8.56
C ASN A 107 -0.61 22.50 -7.80
N LYS A 108 -1.00 21.42 -8.49
CA LYS A 108 -1.42 20.16 -7.88
C LYS A 108 -0.43 19.04 -8.17
N LYS A 109 -0.26 18.16 -7.18
CA LYS A 109 0.45 16.89 -7.35
C LYS A 109 -0.56 15.79 -7.65
N LEU A 110 -0.25 14.93 -8.61
CA LEU A 110 -1.01 13.72 -8.90
C LEU A 110 -0.38 12.57 -8.11
N PHE A 111 -1.15 11.98 -7.19
CA PHE A 111 -0.74 10.75 -6.53
C PHE A 111 -0.97 9.56 -7.45
N VAL A 112 0.08 8.78 -7.71
CA VAL A 112 0.02 7.57 -8.51
C VAL A 112 0.47 6.38 -7.64
N PRO A 113 -0.45 5.48 -7.27
CA PRO A 113 -0.09 4.29 -6.50
C PRO A 113 0.77 3.32 -7.34
N THR A 114 1.79 2.73 -6.72
CA THR A 114 2.58 1.65 -7.33
C THR A 114 1.94 0.28 -7.11
N VAL A 115 1.07 0.17 -6.10
CA VAL A 115 0.23 -1.01 -5.85
C VAL A 115 -1.23 -0.57 -5.88
N THR A 116 -2.00 -1.18 -6.77
CA THR A 116 -3.44 -0.96 -6.91
C THR A 116 -4.19 -2.25 -6.64
N PHE A 117 -5.33 -2.13 -5.97
CA PHE A 117 -6.23 -3.24 -5.70
C PHE A 117 -7.47 -3.05 -6.56
N GLU A 118 -7.78 -4.00 -7.45
CA GLU A 118 -9.03 -3.94 -8.22
C GLU A 118 -10.26 -4.10 -7.32
N ASN A 119 -10.14 -4.90 -6.26
CA ASN A 119 -11.17 -5.05 -5.24
C ASN A 119 -10.91 -4.07 -4.09
N VAL A 120 -11.82 -3.11 -3.93
CA VAL A 120 -11.78 -2.09 -2.87
C VAL A 120 -11.84 -2.71 -1.47
N GLU A 121 -12.54 -3.85 -1.30
CA GLU A 121 -12.65 -4.53 0.00
C GLU A 121 -11.31 -5.12 0.48
N ILE A 122 -10.44 -5.56 -0.43
CA ILE A 122 -9.10 -6.04 -0.06
C ILE A 122 -8.29 -4.89 0.54
N TRP A 123 -8.29 -3.73 -0.12
CA TRP A 123 -7.61 -2.56 0.41
C TRP A 123 -8.22 -2.09 1.74
N LYS A 124 -9.55 -2.14 1.86
CA LYS A 124 -10.25 -1.78 3.09
C LYS A 124 -9.82 -2.67 4.26
N GLU A 125 -9.80 -4.00 4.10
CA GLU A 125 -9.36 -4.91 5.16
C GLU A 125 -7.89 -4.68 5.52
N ILE A 126 -7.00 -4.52 4.52
CA ILE A 126 -5.58 -4.20 4.76
C ILE A 126 -5.45 -2.92 5.59
N ARG A 127 -6.17 -1.87 5.18
CA ARG A 127 -6.18 -0.59 5.90
C ARG A 127 -6.66 -0.75 7.33
N GLU A 128 -7.75 -1.47 7.56
CA GLU A 128 -8.29 -1.70 8.91
C GLU A 128 -7.30 -2.46 9.80
N ARG A 129 -6.61 -3.47 9.26
CA ARG A 129 -5.57 -4.23 9.97
C ARG A 129 -4.37 -3.36 10.34
N ILE A 130 -3.93 -2.52 9.42
CA ILE A 130 -2.84 -1.55 9.67
C ILE A 130 -3.24 -0.57 10.77
N VAL A 131 -4.44 0.03 10.69
CA VAL A 131 -4.91 0.96 11.71
C VAL A 131 -4.96 0.29 13.09
N LYS A 132 -5.50 -0.93 13.18
CA LYS A 132 -5.50 -1.71 14.43
C LYS A 132 -4.08 -2.02 14.92
N GLY A 133 -3.16 -2.34 14.03
CA GLY A 133 -1.75 -2.58 14.36
C GLY A 133 -1.07 -1.33 14.94
N ILE A 134 -1.20 -0.20 14.25
CA ILE A 134 -0.63 1.09 14.68
C ILE A 134 -1.18 1.51 16.06
N LEU A 135 -2.49 1.37 16.28
CA LEU A 135 -3.11 1.78 17.55
C LEU A 135 -2.74 0.85 18.72
N LYS A 136 -2.25 -0.37 18.47
CA LYS A 136 -1.75 -1.28 19.52
C LYS A 136 -0.30 -1.00 19.93
N THR A 137 0.46 -0.31 19.09
CA THR A 137 1.88 0.01 19.34
C THR A 137 2.06 1.34 20.07
N GLN A 138 0.99 2.12 20.25
CA GLN A 138 0.96 3.32 21.10
C GLN A 138 0.66 2.98 22.55
#